data_AF-A6GBV9-F1
#
_entry.id   AF-A6GBV9-F1
#
_cell.length_a   1.000
_cell.length_b   1.000
_cell.length_c   1.000
_cell.angle_alpha   90.00
_cell.angle_beta   90.00
_cell.angle_gamma   90.00
#
_symmetry.space_group_name_H-M   'P 1'
#
loop_
_entity.id
_entity.type
_entity.pdbx_description
1 polymer ?
#
loop_
_entity_poly.entity_id
_entity_poly.type
_entity_poly.pdbx_seq_one_letter_code
_entity_poly.pdbx_strand_id
1 'polypeptide(L)'
;MNVMTYRAGNLVSVTQTLLLGIPLTLALGACTDDGGSEDDEVGDTGTTEEDTTDETETADDTETGTAEEETETTGEPDPNFPLCTCEDFPDAGTCYAVPAGDAEALLIAANSMEDGDALVMGLGHTELDNQVTIRADGISVCGQGMGEEGDFEQGTTLDFLPQMSQSNGIDIVGDDIVVRDLAIVDAKKDGLRIEDSTGVTIQRVRVTWRNESDSNNGAYGIYPVKVTQVLIEDSAAYNSSDAGIYVGQCAHAIVRNNVAMGNVAGIEIENTQYADVYGNLAEDNTGGLLIFDLPGNPIIGHDVAIHDNMIIANNRVNFAPGGTVKQIPPGTGTFTLASRRVEIYDNVYTDNGTGDIAILSGLVIEGDPAAWGLSMDELVGDIEGVELPTEGDTVFNYETNNIWVHGNEHSGGGTNPFLSTPDQELGVLLALLYASDLPIDSVLYDTIGESSFHTTDPAENSNDNHICMGDNPGGSFASLYVEVNSMTMGATTDDLFQPEAPYTPFDCDAFSMGPIVPPDM
;
A
#
# COMPACT_ATOMS: atom_id res chain seq x y z
N MET A 1 -2.92 -17.36 42.57
CA MET A 1 -2.59 -15.93 42.72
C MET A 1 -3.41 -15.19 41.69
N ASN A 2 -4.10 -14.12 42.07
CA ASN A 2 -5.07 -13.41 41.23
C ASN A 2 -4.41 -12.88 39.96
N VAL A 3 -4.94 -13.29 38.80
CA VAL A 3 -4.71 -12.64 37.52
C VAL A 3 -5.46 -11.31 37.58
N MET A 4 -4.71 -10.21 37.63
CA MET A 4 -5.29 -8.87 37.47
C MET A 4 -5.54 -8.68 35.98
N THR A 5 -6.81 -8.74 35.58
CA THR A 5 -7.27 -8.28 34.27
C THR A 5 -7.13 -6.74 34.26
N TYR A 6 -6.04 -6.24 33.68
CA TYR A 6 -5.92 -4.82 33.35
C TYR A 6 -6.68 -4.57 32.05
N ARG A 7 -7.65 -3.63 32.09
CA ARG A 7 -8.25 -3.10 30.87
C ARG A 7 -7.26 -2.09 30.30
N ALA A 8 -6.67 -2.40 29.15
CA ALA A 8 -6.10 -1.37 28.28
C ALA A 8 -7.22 -0.35 28.03
N GLY A 9 -7.04 0.88 28.51
CA GLY A 9 -7.89 1.99 28.10
C GLY A 9 -7.39 2.43 26.74
N ASN A 10 -8.26 2.49 25.73
CA ASN A 10 -7.91 2.99 24.41
C ASN A 10 -7.14 4.33 24.52
N LEU A 11 -6.08 4.51 23.72
CA LEU A 11 -5.48 5.84 23.50
C LEU A 11 -6.58 6.87 23.09
N VAL A 12 -7.64 6.41 22.42
CA VAL A 12 -8.89 7.13 22.10
C VAL A 12 -9.52 7.90 23.29
N SER A 13 -9.36 7.44 24.54
CA SER A 13 -9.88 8.15 25.72
C SER A 13 -8.89 9.16 26.33
N VAL A 14 -7.61 9.06 25.97
CA VAL A 14 -6.52 9.79 26.62
C VAL A 14 -6.28 11.14 25.95
N THR A 15 -6.35 11.21 24.62
CA THR A 15 -6.33 12.47 23.82
C THR A 15 -7.45 13.42 24.23
N GLN A 16 -8.68 12.94 24.46
CA GLN A 16 -9.77 13.78 24.97
C GLN A 16 -9.50 14.36 26.37
N THR A 17 -8.68 13.69 27.19
CA THR A 17 -8.36 14.14 28.56
C THR A 17 -7.17 15.10 28.57
N LEU A 18 -6.15 14.88 27.71
CA LEU A 18 -4.99 15.78 27.60
C LEU A 18 -5.33 17.14 26.94
N LEU A 19 -6.23 17.16 25.95
CA LEU A 19 -6.63 18.41 25.24
C LEU A 19 -7.40 19.41 26.13
N LEU A 20 -7.98 18.97 27.25
CA LEU A 20 -8.70 19.83 28.19
C LEU A 20 -7.79 20.65 29.13
N GLY A 21 -6.47 20.40 29.12
CA GLY A 21 -5.50 21.03 30.02
C GLY A 21 -4.80 22.29 29.52
N ILE A 22 -4.97 22.67 28.24
CA ILE A 22 -4.25 23.81 27.64
C ILE A 22 -5.16 25.05 27.65
N PRO A 23 -4.84 26.13 28.37
CA PRO A 23 -5.59 27.38 28.26
C PRO A 23 -5.25 28.06 26.93
N LEU A 24 -6.03 27.75 25.90
CA LEU A 24 -5.96 28.38 24.59
C LEU A 24 -6.53 29.81 24.69
N THR A 25 -5.64 30.81 24.80
CA THR A 25 -6.02 32.22 24.74
C THR A 25 -5.99 32.69 23.29
N LEU A 26 -7.11 32.54 22.60
CA LEU A 26 -7.34 33.11 21.27
C LEU A 26 -8.37 34.25 21.37
N ALA A 27 -7.90 35.47 21.18
CA ALA A 27 -8.72 36.65 21.05
C ALA A 27 -9.32 36.72 19.63
N LEU A 28 -10.62 36.43 19.52
CA LEU A 28 -11.39 36.63 18.30
C LEU A 28 -11.97 38.05 18.28
N GLY A 29 -11.49 38.88 17.35
CA GLY A 29 -12.15 40.10 16.93
C GLY A 29 -13.23 39.77 15.91
N ALA A 30 -14.49 40.06 16.26
CA ALA A 30 -15.64 39.89 15.40
C ALA A 30 -15.75 41.03 14.36
N CYS A 31 -16.11 40.67 13.13
CA CYS A 31 -16.82 41.55 12.21
C CYS A 31 -17.98 40.80 11.55
N THR A 32 -19.18 41.32 11.77
CA THR A 32 -20.48 41.05 11.13
C THR A 32 -20.62 41.82 9.82
N ASP A 33 -21.26 41.21 8.81
CA ASP A 33 -22.46 41.72 8.11
C ASP A 33 -22.80 40.73 6.96
N ASP A 34 -23.95 40.07 6.90
CA ASP A 34 -25.35 40.49 6.67
C ASP A 34 -25.73 40.58 5.18
N GLY A 35 -26.75 39.80 4.81
CA GLY A 35 -27.79 40.22 3.86
C GLY A 35 -27.82 39.58 2.47
N GLY A 36 -28.96 38.97 2.13
CA GLY A 36 -29.59 39.21 0.82
C GLY A 36 -30.05 37.98 0.05
N SER A 37 -31.34 37.68 0.19
CA SER A 37 -32.16 36.70 -0.52
C SER A 37 -32.64 37.15 -1.92
N GLU A 38 -33.24 36.18 -2.63
CA GLU A 38 -34.39 36.24 -3.58
C GLU A 38 -34.12 35.79 -5.03
N ASP A 39 -34.74 34.64 -5.36
CA ASP A 39 -35.68 34.35 -6.44
C ASP A 39 -35.49 34.99 -7.83
N ASP A 40 -35.50 34.17 -8.90
CA ASP A 40 -36.66 34.10 -9.80
C ASP A 40 -36.51 33.06 -10.93
N GLU A 41 -37.68 32.57 -11.34
CA GLU A 41 -37.95 31.49 -12.28
C GLU A 41 -38.18 31.96 -13.75
N VAL A 42 -38.01 31.02 -14.69
CA VAL A 42 -38.79 30.81 -15.95
C VAL A 42 -38.53 31.63 -17.23
N GLY A 43 -38.51 30.89 -18.37
CA GLY A 43 -38.99 31.31 -19.70
C GLY A 43 -38.00 30.98 -20.84
N ASP A 44 -38.09 29.85 -21.56
CA ASP A 44 -39.06 29.45 -22.60
C ASP A 44 -38.71 29.89 -24.06
N THR A 45 -38.96 28.92 -24.95
CA THR A 45 -39.23 28.94 -26.41
C THR A 45 -38.21 29.43 -27.46
N GLY A 46 -38.08 28.61 -28.52
CA GLY A 46 -37.62 29.05 -29.83
C GLY A 46 -37.26 27.93 -30.81
N THR A 47 -38.25 27.27 -31.40
CA THR A 47 -38.15 26.40 -32.59
C THR A 47 -37.83 27.20 -33.86
N THR A 48 -37.19 26.58 -34.86
CA THR A 48 -37.66 26.56 -36.27
C THR A 48 -36.85 25.61 -37.16
N GLU A 49 -37.58 24.87 -37.99
CA GLU A 49 -37.16 23.95 -39.04
C GLU A 49 -36.93 24.67 -40.39
N GLU A 50 -36.61 23.84 -41.40
CA GLU A 50 -36.69 23.98 -42.88
C GLU A 50 -35.35 24.13 -43.62
N ASP A 51 -35.09 23.52 -44.78
CA ASP A 51 -35.63 22.35 -45.51
C ASP A 51 -34.77 22.20 -46.80
N THR A 52 -34.77 21.00 -47.41
CA THR A 52 -34.55 20.69 -48.87
C THR A 52 -33.21 21.06 -49.54
N THR A 53 -32.65 20.38 -50.57
CA THR A 53 -32.95 19.25 -51.50
C THR A 53 -31.62 19.00 -52.28
N ASP A 54 -31.13 17.78 -52.51
CA ASP A 54 -31.46 16.77 -53.53
C ASP A 54 -30.54 16.77 -54.77
N GLU A 55 -30.40 15.56 -55.31
CA GLU A 55 -29.94 15.10 -56.64
C GLU A 55 -28.55 14.44 -56.81
N THR A 56 -28.68 13.11 -56.87
CA THR A 56 -27.91 12.02 -57.49
C THR A 56 -27.42 12.25 -58.93
N GLU A 57 -26.33 11.57 -59.33
CA GLU A 57 -26.30 10.71 -60.55
C GLU A 57 -25.25 9.56 -60.43
N THR A 58 -25.70 8.37 -60.79
CA THR A 58 -25.01 7.10 -61.14
C THR A 58 -24.37 7.19 -62.54
N ALA A 59 -23.48 6.35 -63.10
CA ALA A 59 -23.07 4.95 -62.97
C ALA A 59 -21.74 4.73 -63.76
N ASP A 60 -21.02 3.62 -63.55
CA ASP A 60 -20.83 2.51 -64.53
C ASP A 60 -19.58 1.66 -64.22
N ASP A 61 -19.72 0.35 -64.47
CA ASP A 61 -18.87 -0.79 -64.14
C ASP A 61 -17.57 -0.88 -64.96
N THR A 62 -16.51 -1.47 -64.38
CA THR A 62 -15.67 -2.44 -65.11
C THR A 62 -14.86 -3.34 -64.16
N GLU A 63 -15.15 -4.65 -64.17
CA GLU A 63 -14.26 -5.71 -63.71
C GLU A 63 -13.02 -5.81 -64.61
N THR A 64 -11.83 -5.92 -64.01
CA THR A 64 -10.73 -6.72 -64.55
C THR A 64 -9.83 -7.19 -63.41
N GLY A 65 -9.78 -8.51 -63.20
CA GLY A 65 -8.84 -9.13 -62.28
C GLY A 65 -7.44 -9.23 -62.88
N THR A 66 -6.43 -8.97 -62.04
CA THR A 66 -5.04 -9.37 -62.29
C THR A 66 -4.34 -9.62 -60.95
N ALA A 67 -3.99 -10.90 -60.77
CA ALA A 67 -2.88 -11.49 -60.03
C ALA A 67 -2.29 -10.74 -58.83
N GLU A 68 -2.43 -11.38 -57.67
CA GLU A 68 -1.61 -11.21 -56.47
C GLU A 68 -0.12 -11.41 -56.84
N GLU A 69 0.65 -10.33 -56.79
CA GLU A 69 2.10 -10.39 -56.58
C GLU A 69 2.32 -10.42 -55.07
N GLU A 70 2.75 -11.57 -54.56
CA GLU A 70 3.35 -11.69 -53.23
C GLU A 70 4.64 -10.87 -53.21
N THR A 71 4.53 -9.61 -52.80
CA THR A 71 5.67 -8.87 -52.29
C THR A 71 5.98 -9.45 -50.92
N GLU A 72 7.09 -10.19 -50.81
CA GLU A 72 7.77 -10.42 -49.53
C GLU A 72 8.07 -9.05 -48.91
N THR A 73 7.16 -8.56 -48.07
CA THR A 73 7.42 -7.48 -47.15
C THR A 73 8.40 -8.03 -46.11
N THR A 74 9.68 -7.69 -46.26
CA THR A 74 10.57 -7.59 -45.11
C THR A 74 9.99 -6.49 -44.22
N GLY A 75 9.02 -6.87 -43.39
CA GLY A 75 8.13 -5.97 -42.67
C GLY A 75 8.90 -5.10 -41.70
N GLU A 76 8.77 -3.79 -41.84
CA GLU A 76 9.09 -2.88 -40.76
C GLU A 76 8.18 -3.22 -39.57
N PRO A 77 8.69 -3.29 -38.32
CA PRO A 77 7.87 -3.59 -37.15
C PRO A 77 6.66 -2.65 -37.09
N ASP A 78 5.49 -3.17 -36.75
CA ASP A 78 4.29 -2.33 -36.61
C ASP A 78 4.58 -1.21 -35.59
N PRO A 79 4.53 0.07 -35.99
CA PRO A 79 4.86 1.17 -35.10
C PRO A 79 3.91 1.27 -33.90
N ASN A 80 2.73 0.65 -33.95
CA ASN A 80 1.81 0.58 -32.82
C ASN A 80 2.24 -0.47 -31.78
N PHE A 81 3.02 -1.48 -32.15
CA PHE A 81 3.36 -2.62 -31.30
C PHE A 81 4.87 -2.95 -31.31
N PRO A 82 5.75 -2.01 -30.93
CA PRO A 82 7.20 -2.17 -31.07
C PRO A 82 7.86 -3.11 -30.05
N LEU A 83 7.23 -3.41 -28.91
CA LEU A 83 7.79 -4.22 -27.81
C LEU A 83 7.03 -5.52 -27.56
N CYS A 84 5.72 -5.53 -27.79
CA CYS A 84 4.87 -6.67 -27.53
C CYS A 84 3.84 -6.84 -28.63
N THR A 85 3.75 -8.04 -29.20
CA THR A 85 2.88 -8.37 -30.33
C THR A 85 2.17 -9.69 -30.07
N CYS A 86 1.14 -10.01 -30.86
CA CYS A 86 0.50 -11.31 -30.78
C CYS A 86 1.42 -12.49 -31.16
N GLU A 87 2.55 -12.23 -31.84
CA GLU A 87 3.53 -13.29 -32.15
C GLU A 87 4.28 -13.77 -30.89
N ASP A 88 4.29 -12.98 -29.82
CA ASP A 88 4.89 -13.34 -28.52
C ASP A 88 4.04 -14.34 -27.73
N PHE A 89 2.79 -14.59 -28.16
CA PHE A 89 1.83 -15.47 -27.51
C PHE A 89 1.33 -16.57 -28.47
N PRO A 90 2.23 -17.44 -28.99
CA PRO A 90 1.87 -18.45 -29.98
C PRO A 90 0.92 -19.54 -29.45
N ASP A 91 0.88 -19.69 -28.12
CA ASP A 91 0.04 -20.67 -27.42
C ASP A 91 -1.27 -20.06 -26.88
N ALA A 92 -1.50 -18.75 -27.06
CA ALA A 92 -2.74 -18.12 -26.63
C ALA A 92 -3.94 -18.63 -27.45
N GLY A 93 -5.12 -18.71 -26.83
CA GLY A 93 -6.36 -19.08 -27.50
C GLY A 93 -6.72 -18.07 -28.60
N THR A 94 -7.03 -16.85 -28.16
CA THR A 94 -7.19 -15.66 -28.98
C THR A 94 -6.22 -14.58 -28.50
N CYS A 95 -5.57 -13.89 -29.43
CA CYS A 95 -4.81 -12.69 -29.12
C CYS A 95 -5.51 -11.45 -29.70
N TYR A 96 -5.89 -10.54 -28.83
CA TYR A 96 -6.50 -9.26 -29.17
C TYR A 96 -5.41 -8.18 -29.24
N ALA A 97 -5.08 -7.69 -30.44
CA ALA A 97 -4.21 -6.53 -30.61
C ALA A 97 -5.05 -5.26 -30.80
N VAL A 98 -4.98 -4.33 -29.85
CA VAL A 98 -5.78 -3.10 -29.84
C VAL A 98 -4.87 -1.87 -29.90
N PRO A 99 -4.91 -1.07 -30.98
CA PRO A 99 -4.16 0.18 -31.06
C PRO A 99 -4.57 1.19 -29.98
N ALA A 100 -3.66 2.08 -29.58
CA ALA A 100 -3.98 3.14 -28.63
C ALA A 100 -5.09 4.08 -29.17
N GLY A 101 -5.91 4.61 -28.26
CA GLY A 101 -7.02 5.52 -28.56
C GLY A 101 -8.33 4.82 -28.94
N ASP A 102 -8.34 3.50 -29.15
CA ASP A 102 -9.56 2.73 -29.41
C ASP A 102 -10.13 2.13 -28.10
N ALA A 103 -10.69 3.02 -27.27
CA ALA A 103 -11.26 2.65 -25.97
C ALA A 103 -12.39 1.62 -26.08
N GLU A 104 -13.24 1.72 -27.10
CA GLU A 104 -14.35 0.78 -27.32
C GLU A 104 -13.82 -0.61 -27.66
N ALA A 105 -12.85 -0.73 -28.59
CA ALA A 105 -12.25 -2.01 -28.91
C ALA A 105 -11.51 -2.63 -27.72
N LEU A 106 -10.82 -1.82 -26.91
CA LEU A 106 -10.13 -2.30 -25.71
C LEU A 106 -11.11 -2.91 -24.71
N LEU A 107 -12.21 -2.21 -24.42
CA LEU A 107 -13.24 -2.70 -23.50
C LEU A 107 -13.94 -3.94 -24.04
N ILE A 108 -14.24 -4.00 -25.35
CA ILE A 108 -14.83 -5.18 -25.97
C ILE A 108 -13.89 -6.37 -25.87
N ALA A 109 -12.60 -6.18 -26.20
CA ALA A 109 -11.59 -7.23 -26.14
C ALA A 109 -11.46 -7.79 -24.72
N ALA A 110 -11.24 -6.93 -23.73
CA ALA A 110 -11.10 -7.34 -22.33
C ALA A 110 -12.32 -8.13 -21.81
N ASN A 111 -13.54 -7.65 -22.11
CA ASN A 111 -14.77 -8.34 -21.68
C ASN A 111 -15.05 -9.64 -22.45
N SER A 112 -14.36 -9.88 -23.58
CA SER A 112 -14.54 -11.07 -24.41
C SER A 112 -13.45 -12.12 -24.22
N MET A 113 -12.45 -11.86 -23.37
CA MET A 113 -11.36 -12.80 -23.13
C MET A 113 -11.88 -14.10 -22.53
N GLU A 114 -11.43 -15.22 -23.08
CA GLU A 114 -11.61 -16.57 -22.57
C GLU A 114 -10.28 -17.11 -22.01
N ASP A 115 -10.31 -18.27 -21.36
CA ASP A 115 -9.12 -18.83 -20.71
C ASP A 115 -7.98 -19.04 -21.71
N GLY A 116 -6.78 -18.59 -21.34
CA GLY A 116 -5.57 -18.65 -22.16
C GLY A 116 -5.45 -17.56 -23.23
N ASP A 117 -6.31 -16.53 -23.21
CA ASP A 117 -6.23 -15.42 -24.16
C ASP A 117 -5.15 -14.38 -23.81
N ALA A 118 -4.73 -13.62 -24.81
CA ALA A 118 -3.80 -12.51 -24.67
C ALA A 118 -4.42 -11.18 -25.14
N LEU A 119 -4.16 -10.10 -24.41
CA LEU A 119 -4.52 -8.73 -24.77
C LEU A 119 -3.25 -7.90 -24.95
N VAL A 120 -2.98 -7.50 -26.20
CA VAL A 120 -1.85 -6.66 -26.57
C VAL A 120 -2.36 -5.25 -26.86
N MET A 121 -1.90 -4.29 -26.06
CA MET A 121 -2.25 -2.89 -26.16
C MET A 121 -1.18 -2.10 -26.90
N GLY A 122 -1.60 -1.21 -27.78
CA GLY A 122 -0.72 -0.41 -28.61
C GLY A 122 0.02 0.67 -27.84
N LEU A 123 1.12 1.14 -28.42
CA LEU A 123 1.89 2.28 -27.95
C LEU A 123 1.05 3.54 -28.08
N GLY A 124 0.95 4.30 -26.99
CA GLY A 124 0.23 5.57 -26.94
C GLY A 124 -0.78 5.62 -25.80
N HIS A 125 -1.66 6.61 -25.91
CA HIS A 125 -2.58 7.02 -24.87
C HIS A 125 -4.02 6.62 -25.21
N THR A 126 -4.74 6.03 -24.24
CA THR A 126 -6.16 5.67 -24.37
C THR A 126 -6.95 6.22 -23.20
N GLU A 127 -7.86 7.15 -23.46
CA GLU A 127 -8.81 7.66 -22.46
C GLU A 127 -9.96 6.66 -22.25
N LEU A 128 -10.28 6.37 -20.99
CA LEU A 128 -11.30 5.40 -20.58
C LEU A 128 -12.24 6.04 -19.56
N ASP A 129 -13.54 5.96 -19.81
CA ASP A 129 -14.59 6.39 -18.87
C ASP A 129 -15.18 5.24 -18.04
N ASN A 130 -14.76 4.00 -18.32
CA ASN A 130 -15.21 2.76 -17.70
C ASN A 130 -14.01 1.85 -17.35
N GLN A 131 -14.20 0.99 -16.36
CA GLN A 131 -13.23 -0.02 -15.92
C GLN A 131 -12.94 -1.06 -17.02
N VAL A 132 -11.68 -1.48 -17.13
CA VAL A 132 -11.27 -2.66 -17.91
C VAL A 132 -11.47 -3.92 -17.05
N THR A 133 -12.34 -4.82 -17.49
CA THR A 133 -12.76 -5.99 -16.71
C THR A 133 -12.38 -7.27 -17.44
N ILE A 134 -11.68 -8.18 -16.75
CA ILE A 134 -11.26 -9.49 -17.28
C ILE A 134 -11.66 -10.59 -16.29
N ARG A 135 -12.27 -11.68 -16.78
CA ARG A 135 -12.81 -12.79 -15.97
C ARG A 135 -12.50 -14.13 -16.61
N ALA A 136 -11.23 -14.51 -16.62
CA ALA A 136 -10.71 -15.71 -17.29
C ALA A 136 -9.33 -16.09 -16.73
N ASP A 137 -8.95 -17.36 -16.87
CA ASP A 137 -7.68 -17.92 -16.39
C ASP A 137 -6.59 -17.88 -17.48
N GLY A 138 -5.32 -17.94 -17.10
CA GLY A 138 -4.19 -18.04 -18.04
C GLY A 138 -4.00 -16.81 -18.92
N ILE A 139 -4.36 -15.62 -18.41
CA ILE A 139 -4.42 -14.39 -19.22
C ILE A 139 -3.09 -13.64 -19.24
N SER A 140 -2.71 -13.18 -20.43
CA SER A 140 -1.60 -12.24 -20.63
C SER A 140 -2.08 -10.86 -21.09
N VAL A 141 -1.85 -9.83 -20.29
CA VAL A 141 -2.07 -8.42 -20.65
C VAL A 141 -0.73 -7.73 -20.86
N CYS A 142 -0.53 -7.16 -22.04
CA CYS A 142 0.77 -6.66 -22.46
C CYS A 142 0.69 -5.30 -23.16
N GLY A 143 1.39 -4.29 -22.65
CA GLY A 143 1.56 -3.00 -23.33
C GLY A 143 2.93 -2.83 -24.00
N GLN A 144 3.25 -1.58 -24.33
CA GLN A 144 4.49 -1.16 -25.01
C GLN A 144 5.41 -0.34 -24.10
N GLY A 145 5.32 -0.56 -22.79
CA GLY A 145 6.11 0.08 -21.74
C GLY A 145 5.25 0.95 -20.82
N MET A 146 5.66 1.09 -19.56
CA MET A 146 4.94 1.91 -18.56
C MET A 146 5.25 3.42 -18.62
N GLY A 147 6.13 3.84 -19.53
CA GLY A 147 6.60 5.22 -19.62
C GLY A 147 7.37 5.69 -18.38
N GLU A 148 7.54 7.00 -18.26
CA GLU A 148 8.18 7.64 -17.11
C GLU A 148 7.12 8.42 -16.30
N GLU A 149 7.30 8.51 -14.98
CA GLU A 149 6.39 9.31 -14.15
C GLU A 149 6.40 10.79 -14.57
N GLY A 150 5.22 11.40 -14.65
CA GLY A 150 5.04 12.77 -15.13
C GLY A 150 4.93 12.93 -16.66
N ASP A 151 5.18 11.89 -17.46
CA ASP A 151 4.91 11.87 -18.90
C ASP A 151 3.86 10.79 -19.23
N PHE A 152 2.63 11.23 -19.49
CA PHE A 152 1.46 10.36 -19.72
C PHE A 152 1.24 10.02 -21.21
N GLU A 153 2.15 10.45 -22.07
CA GLU A 153 2.13 10.17 -23.52
C GLU A 153 3.13 9.07 -23.91
N GLN A 154 4.01 8.66 -22.97
CA GLN A 154 4.99 7.60 -23.20
C GLN A 154 4.44 6.22 -22.86
N GLY A 155 4.88 5.22 -23.65
CA GLY A 155 4.48 3.83 -23.44
C GLY A 155 3.00 3.59 -23.77
N THR A 156 2.44 2.53 -23.21
CA THR A 156 0.99 2.28 -23.24
C THR A 156 0.37 2.88 -21.98
N THR A 157 -0.44 3.93 -22.14
CA THR A 157 -1.10 4.61 -21.02
C THR A 157 -2.62 4.48 -21.12
N LEU A 158 -3.23 3.97 -20.05
CA LEU A 158 -4.67 3.94 -19.83
C LEU A 158 -5.06 5.07 -18.86
N ASP A 159 -5.77 6.07 -19.36
CA ASP A 159 -6.12 7.27 -18.61
C ASP A 159 -7.61 7.31 -18.25
N PHE A 160 -7.88 7.25 -16.95
CA PHE A 160 -9.22 7.22 -16.37
C PHE A 160 -9.68 8.59 -15.86
N LEU A 161 -9.01 9.69 -16.25
CA LEU A 161 -9.46 11.04 -15.92
C LEU A 161 -10.95 11.28 -16.27
N PRO A 162 -11.48 10.80 -17.42
CA PRO A 162 -12.91 10.95 -17.78
C PRO A 162 -13.86 10.03 -17.00
N GLN A 163 -13.36 9.02 -16.28
CA GLN A 163 -14.18 8.07 -15.52
C GLN A 163 -15.01 8.79 -14.45
N MET A 164 -16.31 8.53 -14.41
CA MET A 164 -17.22 9.16 -13.44
C MET A 164 -17.66 8.22 -12.32
N SER A 165 -17.66 6.91 -12.58
CA SER A 165 -17.99 5.89 -11.60
C SER A 165 -16.82 5.61 -10.65
N GLN A 166 -17.15 5.25 -9.41
CA GLN A 166 -16.18 4.77 -8.43
C GLN A 166 -15.78 3.32 -8.73
N SER A 167 -15.03 3.12 -9.81
CA SER A 167 -14.56 1.83 -10.32
C SER A 167 -13.04 1.81 -10.49
N ASN A 168 -12.46 0.62 -10.55
CA ASN A 168 -11.01 0.49 -10.71
C ASN A 168 -10.59 0.87 -12.15
N GLY A 169 -9.29 1.00 -12.39
CA GLY A 169 -8.73 1.10 -13.73
C GLY A 169 -8.85 -0.22 -14.46
N ILE A 170 -8.11 -1.22 -13.98
CA ILE A 170 -8.17 -2.62 -14.42
C ILE A 170 -8.60 -3.50 -13.25
N ASP A 171 -9.52 -4.43 -13.49
CA ASP A 171 -10.00 -5.39 -12.50
C ASP A 171 -10.07 -6.80 -13.09
N ILE A 172 -9.26 -7.70 -12.53
CA ILE A 172 -9.07 -9.06 -13.02
C ILE A 172 -9.43 -10.06 -11.91
N VAL A 173 -10.11 -11.14 -12.30
CA VAL A 173 -10.31 -12.33 -11.46
C VAL A 173 -10.07 -13.54 -12.35
N GLY A 174 -9.11 -14.37 -11.99
CA GLY A 174 -8.71 -15.58 -12.71
C GLY A 174 -7.31 -16.03 -12.29
N ASP A 175 -6.99 -17.30 -12.51
CA ASP A 175 -5.66 -17.86 -12.19
C ASP A 175 -4.64 -17.61 -13.32
N ASP A 176 -3.35 -17.73 -13.04
CA ASP A 176 -2.24 -17.64 -13.99
C ASP A 176 -2.25 -16.34 -14.82
N ILE A 177 -2.25 -15.19 -14.12
CA ILE A 177 -2.38 -13.85 -14.71
C ILE A 177 -1.01 -13.18 -14.85
N VAL A 178 -0.74 -12.64 -16.04
CA VAL A 178 0.42 -11.78 -16.31
C VAL A 178 -0.05 -10.42 -16.78
N VAL A 179 0.37 -9.36 -16.10
CA VAL A 179 0.16 -7.97 -16.52
C VAL A 179 1.51 -7.28 -16.63
N ARG A 180 1.83 -6.74 -17.81
CA ARG A 180 3.13 -6.09 -18.02
C ARG A 180 3.13 -4.91 -18.97
N ASP A 181 4.11 -4.03 -18.77
CA ASP A 181 4.52 -3.01 -19.73
C ASP A 181 3.46 -1.94 -20.01
N LEU A 182 2.76 -1.43 -18.99
CA LEU A 182 1.72 -0.39 -19.16
C LEU A 182 1.61 0.58 -17.97
N ALA A 183 0.97 1.72 -18.20
CA ALA A 183 0.62 2.70 -17.19
C ALA A 183 -0.91 2.83 -17.02
N ILE A 184 -1.34 3.01 -15.77
CA ILE A 184 -2.73 3.28 -15.37
C ILE A 184 -2.74 4.63 -14.64
N VAL A 185 -3.56 5.56 -15.09
CA VAL A 185 -3.57 6.94 -14.60
C VAL A 185 -4.97 7.35 -14.17
N ASP A 186 -5.08 8.00 -13.01
CA ASP A 186 -6.30 8.69 -12.51
C ASP A 186 -7.57 7.81 -12.35
N ALA A 187 -7.41 6.51 -12.09
CA ALA A 187 -8.52 5.61 -11.76
C ALA A 187 -9.30 6.13 -10.54
N LYS A 188 -10.64 6.09 -10.57
CA LYS A 188 -11.47 6.67 -9.48
C LYS A 188 -11.51 5.83 -8.21
N LYS A 189 -11.19 4.54 -8.30
CA LYS A 189 -11.04 3.62 -7.16
C LYS A 189 -9.63 3.04 -7.15
N ASP A 190 -9.43 1.77 -7.45
CA ASP A 190 -8.10 1.16 -7.42
C ASP A 190 -7.46 1.22 -8.83
N GLY A 191 -6.13 1.25 -8.94
CA GLY A 191 -5.46 1.27 -10.25
C GLY A 191 -5.56 -0.07 -10.96
N LEU A 192 -4.76 -1.03 -10.51
CA LEU A 192 -4.77 -2.43 -10.95
C LEU A 192 -5.19 -3.32 -9.79
N ARG A 193 -6.37 -3.91 -9.89
CA ARG A 193 -6.87 -4.88 -8.91
C ARG A 193 -6.90 -6.28 -9.51
N ILE A 194 -6.30 -7.23 -8.79
CA ILE A 194 -6.37 -8.66 -9.11
C ILE A 194 -6.84 -9.38 -7.85
N GLU A 195 -8.00 -10.03 -7.89
CA GLU A 195 -8.64 -10.63 -6.72
C GLU A 195 -8.87 -12.13 -6.89
N ASP A 196 -8.83 -12.88 -5.78
CA ASP A 196 -9.29 -14.28 -5.69
C ASP A 196 -8.63 -15.15 -6.77
N SER A 197 -7.30 -15.11 -6.82
CA SER A 197 -6.49 -15.67 -7.91
C SER A 197 -5.28 -16.46 -7.39
N THR A 198 -4.70 -17.30 -8.23
CA THR A 198 -3.43 -17.99 -7.99
C THR A 198 -2.47 -17.72 -9.14
N GLY A 199 -1.19 -17.45 -8.85
CA GLY A 199 -0.17 -17.29 -9.89
C GLY A 199 -0.31 -15.96 -10.63
N VAL A 200 0.05 -14.86 -9.96
CA VAL A 200 -0.06 -13.50 -10.50
C VAL A 200 1.31 -12.88 -10.66
N THR A 201 1.63 -12.42 -11.88
CA THR A 201 2.84 -11.65 -12.18
C THR A 201 2.49 -10.26 -12.69
N ILE A 202 2.98 -9.24 -11.98
CA ILE A 202 2.85 -7.82 -12.34
C ILE A 202 4.26 -7.28 -12.57
N GLN A 203 4.56 -6.90 -13.81
CA GLN A 203 5.93 -6.56 -14.20
C GLN A 203 5.99 -5.29 -15.04
N ARG A 204 6.78 -4.30 -14.61
CA ARG A 204 6.87 -3.00 -15.31
C ARG A 204 5.50 -2.37 -15.55
N VAL A 205 4.71 -2.29 -14.48
CA VAL A 205 3.43 -1.58 -14.46
C VAL A 205 3.57 -0.32 -13.63
N ARG A 206 3.06 0.80 -14.14
CA ARG A 206 2.99 2.06 -13.39
C ARG A 206 1.56 2.42 -13.07
N VAL A 207 1.28 2.79 -11.83
CA VAL A 207 -0.01 3.38 -11.43
C VAL A 207 0.24 4.76 -10.81
N THR A 208 -0.53 5.77 -11.22
CA THR A 208 -0.35 7.13 -10.67
C THR A 208 -1.64 7.93 -10.70
N TRP A 209 -1.73 8.89 -9.78
CA TRP A 209 -2.70 9.98 -9.81
C TRP A 209 -1.98 11.31 -10.03
N ARG A 210 -2.54 12.15 -10.89
CA ARG A 210 -1.95 13.46 -11.25
C ARG A 210 -1.99 14.47 -10.12
N ASN A 211 -3.00 14.38 -9.25
CA ASN A 211 -3.08 15.23 -8.08
C ASN A 211 -2.20 14.66 -6.97
N GLU A 212 -1.12 15.36 -6.61
CA GLU A 212 -0.30 14.95 -5.47
C GLU A 212 -1.06 15.14 -4.15
N SER A 213 -0.93 14.18 -3.23
CA SER A 213 -1.48 14.27 -1.86
C SER A 213 -2.98 14.57 -1.77
N ASP A 214 -3.79 14.09 -2.72
CA ASP A 214 -5.24 14.30 -2.73
C ASP A 214 -5.97 13.11 -2.12
N SER A 215 -6.76 13.37 -1.07
CA SER A 215 -7.56 12.34 -0.38
C SER A 215 -8.67 11.74 -1.24
N ASN A 216 -8.95 12.32 -2.43
CA ASN A 216 -9.91 11.80 -3.40
C ASN A 216 -9.25 10.93 -4.48
N ASN A 217 -7.93 10.78 -4.46
CA ASN A 217 -7.25 9.81 -5.30
C ASN A 217 -7.70 8.40 -4.94
N GLY A 218 -7.46 7.48 -5.86
CA GLY A 218 -7.67 6.07 -5.62
C GLY A 218 -6.93 5.56 -4.40
N ALA A 219 -7.51 4.54 -3.75
CA ALA A 219 -6.98 4.01 -2.50
C ALA A 219 -5.76 3.12 -2.75
N TYR A 220 -5.81 2.23 -3.73
CA TYR A 220 -4.74 1.27 -3.97
C TYR A 220 -4.21 1.36 -5.40
N GLY A 221 -2.89 1.50 -5.54
CA GLY A 221 -2.24 1.56 -6.85
C GLY A 221 -2.21 0.19 -7.53
N ILE A 222 -1.23 -0.64 -7.14
CA ILE A 222 -1.12 -2.04 -7.55
C ILE A 222 -1.65 -2.89 -6.40
N TYR A 223 -2.71 -3.68 -6.67
CA TYR A 223 -3.53 -4.28 -5.62
C TYR A 223 -3.92 -5.74 -5.91
N PRO A 224 -2.99 -6.71 -5.78
CA PRO A 224 -3.36 -8.10 -5.55
C PRO A 224 -4.01 -8.28 -4.16
N VAL A 225 -5.15 -8.96 -4.14
CA VAL A 225 -5.88 -9.27 -2.90
C VAL A 225 -6.46 -10.67 -2.89
N LYS A 226 -6.28 -11.41 -1.80
CA LYS A 226 -6.66 -12.84 -1.75
C LYS A 226 -5.99 -13.64 -2.87
N VAL A 227 -4.70 -13.37 -3.08
CA VAL A 227 -3.92 -14.02 -4.12
C VAL A 227 -2.88 -14.96 -3.50
N THR A 228 -2.75 -16.15 -4.05
CA THR A 228 -1.64 -17.06 -3.72
C THR A 228 -0.61 -17.03 -4.85
N GLN A 229 0.69 -16.92 -4.53
CA GLN A 229 1.79 -16.76 -5.50
C GLN A 229 1.70 -15.44 -6.26
N VAL A 230 2.24 -14.38 -5.65
CA VAL A 230 2.29 -13.02 -6.19
C VAL A 230 3.73 -12.63 -6.50
N LEU A 231 3.99 -12.18 -7.72
CA LEU A 231 5.23 -11.47 -8.08
C LEU A 231 4.89 -10.06 -8.54
N ILE A 232 5.40 -9.07 -7.83
CA ILE A 232 5.41 -7.66 -8.28
C ILE A 232 6.86 -7.23 -8.46
N GLU A 233 7.25 -6.93 -9.70
CA GLU A 233 8.61 -6.48 -9.97
C GLU A 233 8.73 -5.34 -10.98
N ASP A 234 9.80 -4.56 -10.83
CA ASP A 234 10.17 -3.45 -11.71
C ASP A 234 9.01 -2.47 -11.97
N SER A 235 8.09 -2.35 -11.02
CA SER A 235 6.83 -1.60 -11.14
C SER A 235 6.86 -0.34 -10.28
N ALA A 236 5.92 0.57 -10.49
CA ALA A 236 5.89 1.83 -9.76
C ALA A 236 4.47 2.29 -9.40
N ALA A 237 4.33 2.92 -8.23
CA ALA A 237 3.07 3.46 -7.77
C ALA A 237 3.23 4.85 -7.15
N TYR A 238 2.39 5.78 -7.58
CA TYR A 238 2.46 7.18 -7.20
C TYR A 238 1.14 7.78 -6.72
N ASN A 239 1.20 8.63 -5.69
CA ASN A 239 0.11 9.52 -5.26
C ASN A 239 -1.18 8.82 -4.80
N SER A 240 -1.10 7.56 -4.38
CA SER A 240 -2.24 6.82 -3.83
C SER A 240 -2.71 7.39 -2.49
N SER A 241 -4.03 7.47 -2.28
CA SER A 241 -4.62 7.98 -1.03
C SER A 241 -4.59 6.98 0.12
N ASP A 242 -4.23 5.73 -0.15
CA ASP A 242 -3.93 4.70 0.82
C ASP A 242 -2.54 4.11 0.49
N ALA A 243 -2.45 2.92 -0.10
CA ALA A 243 -1.19 2.29 -0.46
C ALA A 243 -0.86 2.41 -1.96
N GLY A 244 0.41 2.70 -2.26
CA GLY A 244 0.92 2.65 -3.64
C GLY A 244 0.94 1.22 -4.16
N ILE A 245 1.65 0.34 -3.46
CA ILE A 245 1.67 -1.10 -3.72
C ILE A 245 1.08 -1.80 -2.51
N TYR A 246 -0.01 -2.53 -2.70
CA TYR A 246 -0.73 -3.24 -1.66
C TYR A 246 -0.76 -4.72 -1.98
N VAL A 247 -0.22 -5.54 -1.09
CA VAL A 247 -0.37 -7.00 -1.11
C VAL A 247 -1.13 -7.39 0.14
N GLY A 248 -2.41 -7.74 -0.01
CA GLY A 248 -3.24 -8.05 1.15
C GLY A 248 -4.01 -9.34 1.06
N GLN A 249 -4.21 -10.00 2.20
CA GLN A 249 -4.87 -11.31 2.27
C GLN A 249 -4.18 -12.36 1.38
N CYS A 250 -2.87 -12.22 1.13
CA CYS A 250 -2.15 -13.05 0.17
C CYS A 250 -1.33 -14.15 0.86
N ALA A 251 -0.84 -15.10 0.06
CA ALA A 251 0.17 -16.06 0.48
C ALA A 251 1.24 -16.21 -0.60
N HIS A 252 2.51 -16.34 -0.19
CA HIS A 252 3.66 -16.47 -1.10
C HIS A 252 3.81 -15.26 -2.03
N ALA A 253 4.34 -14.16 -1.49
CA ALA A 253 4.48 -12.91 -2.22
C ALA A 253 5.94 -12.48 -2.34
N ILE A 254 6.36 -12.10 -3.55
CA ILE A 254 7.63 -11.43 -3.82
C ILE A 254 7.33 -10.02 -4.33
N VAL A 255 7.85 -9.01 -3.65
CA VAL A 255 7.72 -7.59 -4.02
C VAL A 255 9.12 -7.01 -4.15
N ARG A 256 9.61 -6.84 -5.38
CA ARG A 256 11.00 -6.44 -5.61
C ARG A 256 11.24 -5.38 -6.66
N ASN A 257 12.31 -4.60 -6.48
CA ASN A 257 12.76 -3.61 -7.45
C ASN A 257 11.67 -2.59 -7.85
N ASN A 258 10.72 -2.32 -6.95
CA ASN A 258 9.63 -1.39 -7.23
C ASN A 258 9.94 0.01 -6.71
N VAL A 259 9.21 1.00 -7.24
CA VAL A 259 9.25 2.40 -6.77
C VAL A 259 7.89 2.78 -6.21
N ALA A 260 7.83 3.14 -4.93
CA ALA A 260 6.63 3.66 -4.30
C ALA A 260 6.92 5.06 -3.72
N MET A 261 6.34 6.08 -4.34
CA MET A 261 6.53 7.48 -3.94
C MET A 261 5.21 8.21 -3.99
N GLY A 262 5.03 9.36 -3.36
CA GLY A 262 3.75 10.08 -3.54
C GLY A 262 2.61 9.60 -2.62
N ASN A 263 2.71 8.44 -2.00
CA ASN A 263 1.58 7.76 -1.36
C ASN A 263 1.42 8.10 0.14
N VAL A 264 0.31 7.66 0.75
CA VAL A 264 0.22 7.54 2.22
C VAL A 264 1.12 6.39 2.67
N ALA A 265 0.79 5.16 2.30
CA ALA A 265 1.68 4.01 2.45
C ALA A 265 2.41 3.75 1.13
N GLY A 266 3.74 3.68 1.15
CA GLY A 266 4.50 3.33 -0.05
C GLY A 266 4.19 1.89 -0.49
N ILE A 267 4.62 0.94 0.32
CA ILE A 267 4.38 -0.49 0.15
C ILE A 267 3.68 -1.02 1.39
N GLU A 268 2.64 -1.81 1.20
CA GLU A 268 1.84 -2.38 2.28
C GLU A 268 1.70 -3.89 2.09
N ILE A 269 2.06 -4.63 3.15
CA ILE A 269 1.88 -6.07 3.28
C ILE A 269 0.83 -6.31 4.38
N GLU A 270 -0.41 -6.55 3.98
CA GLU A 270 -1.58 -6.69 4.87
C GLU A 270 -1.97 -8.16 5.02
N ASN A 271 -2.10 -8.68 6.25
CA ASN A 271 -2.65 -10.01 6.50
C ASN A 271 -2.14 -11.10 5.52
N THR A 272 -0.82 -11.11 5.29
CA THR A 272 -0.18 -11.90 4.23
C THR A 272 0.84 -12.86 4.81
N GLN A 273 0.85 -14.09 4.30
CA GLN A 273 1.75 -15.16 4.74
C GLN A 273 2.88 -15.35 3.73
N TYR A 274 4.11 -15.55 4.23
CA TYR A 274 5.27 -15.85 3.38
C TYR A 274 5.57 -14.76 2.35
N ALA A 275 6.00 -13.58 2.82
CA ALA A 275 6.33 -12.46 1.94
C ALA A 275 7.83 -12.13 1.96
N ASP A 276 8.38 -11.81 0.80
CA ASP A 276 9.77 -11.40 0.60
C ASP A 276 9.82 -10.07 -0.16
N VAL A 277 10.24 -9.01 0.53
CA VAL A 277 10.12 -7.61 0.05
C VAL A 277 11.49 -6.97 0.01
N TYR A 278 12.05 -6.78 -1.19
CA TYR A 278 13.43 -6.35 -1.32
C TYR A 278 13.80 -5.50 -2.53
N GLY A 279 14.88 -4.72 -2.41
CA GLY A 279 15.37 -3.89 -3.51
C GLY A 279 14.42 -2.78 -3.94
N ASN A 280 13.40 -2.47 -3.13
CA ASN A 280 12.43 -1.43 -3.45
C ASN A 280 12.92 -0.05 -2.99
N LEU A 281 12.42 0.99 -3.65
CA LEU A 281 12.53 2.38 -3.21
C LEU A 281 11.17 2.84 -2.66
N ALA A 282 11.11 3.14 -1.37
CA ALA A 282 9.98 3.80 -0.73
C ALA A 282 10.40 5.22 -0.31
N GLU A 283 10.01 6.22 -1.10
CA GLU A 283 10.46 7.60 -0.92
C GLU A 283 9.33 8.63 -0.83
N ASP A 284 9.51 9.60 0.06
CA ASP A 284 8.59 10.73 0.27
C ASP A 284 7.18 10.32 0.68
N ASN A 285 6.86 9.06 1.04
CA ASN A 285 5.50 8.66 1.48
C ASN A 285 5.15 9.23 2.88
N THR A 286 3.96 8.94 3.42
CA THR A 286 3.70 9.18 4.86
C THR A 286 4.40 8.11 5.71
N GLY A 287 4.17 6.84 5.33
CA GLY A 287 4.88 5.66 5.80
C GLY A 287 5.52 4.95 4.62
N GLY A 288 6.80 4.57 4.74
CA GLY A 288 7.53 3.93 3.64
C GLY A 288 7.04 2.51 3.34
N LEU A 289 7.19 1.62 4.32
CA LEU A 289 6.85 0.20 4.19
C LEU A 289 6.05 -0.27 5.41
N LEU A 290 4.85 -0.77 5.20
CA LEU A 290 3.95 -1.22 6.26
C LEU A 290 3.84 -2.75 6.22
N ILE A 291 3.98 -3.37 7.38
CA ILE A 291 3.62 -4.78 7.60
C ILE A 291 2.57 -4.78 8.69
N PHE A 292 1.35 -5.16 8.37
CA PHE A 292 0.31 -5.20 9.39
C PHE A 292 -0.78 -6.22 9.19
N ASP A 293 -1.30 -6.69 10.31
CA ASP A 293 -2.59 -7.36 10.36
C ASP A 293 -3.65 -6.38 10.84
N LEU A 294 -4.82 -6.47 10.24
CA LEU A 294 -6.01 -5.73 10.66
C LEU A 294 -7.04 -6.66 11.31
N PRO A 295 -7.89 -6.12 12.21
CA PRO A 295 -8.93 -6.90 12.86
C PRO A 295 -9.99 -7.37 11.86
N GLY A 296 -10.53 -8.57 12.09
CA GLY A 296 -11.65 -9.12 11.30
C GLY A 296 -11.26 -9.80 9.99
N ASN A 297 -9.97 -9.91 9.68
CA ASN A 297 -9.46 -10.61 8.52
C ASN A 297 -9.13 -12.07 8.87
N PRO A 298 -9.60 -13.08 8.12
CA PRO A 298 -9.38 -14.49 8.44
C PRO A 298 -7.93 -14.95 8.26
N ILE A 299 -7.10 -14.19 7.55
CA ILE A 299 -5.69 -14.52 7.33
C ILE A 299 -4.84 -13.81 8.39
N ILE A 300 -4.01 -14.60 9.04
CA ILE A 300 -3.07 -14.15 10.07
C ILE A 300 -1.70 -14.08 9.40
N GLY A 301 -1.17 -12.87 9.17
CA GLY A 301 0.09 -12.67 8.47
C GLY A 301 1.30 -13.11 9.30
N HIS A 302 2.25 -13.81 8.68
CA HIS A 302 3.50 -14.22 9.31
C HIS A 302 4.57 -14.57 8.27
N ASP A 303 5.82 -14.70 8.72
CA ASP A 303 6.97 -15.06 7.88
C ASP A 303 7.19 -14.01 6.76
N VAL A 304 7.57 -12.81 7.17
CA VAL A 304 7.83 -11.67 6.27
C VAL A 304 9.29 -11.25 6.37
N ALA A 305 10.00 -11.25 5.24
CA ALA A 305 11.36 -10.73 5.13
C ALA A 305 11.35 -9.37 4.41
N ILE A 306 11.97 -8.36 5.02
CA ILE A 306 12.10 -7.01 4.49
C ILE A 306 13.58 -6.66 4.41
N HIS A 307 14.15 -6.62 3.21
CA HIS A 307 15.60 -6.40 3.09
C HIS A 307 16.07 -5.67 1.84
N ASP A 308 17.27 -5.11 1.89
CA ASP A 308 17.89 -4.39 0.76
C ASP A 308 17.00 -3.25 0.19
N ASN A 309 16.07 -2.70 0.97
CA ASN A 309 15.22 -1.59 0.53
C ASN A 309 15.83 -0.23 0.86
N MET A 310 15.51 0.77 0.06
CA MET A 310 15.82 2.18 0.31
C MET A 310 14.56 2.88 0.81
N ILE A 311 14.56 3.32 2.07
CA ILE A 311 13.38 3.87 2.76
C ILE A 311 13.70 5.30 3.19
N ILE A 312 13.37 6.25 2.31
CA ILE A 312 13.97 7.59 2.30
C ILE A 312 12.92 8.68 2.46
N ALA A 313 13.14 9.57 3.42
CA ALA A 313 12.43 10.83 3.57
C ALA A 313 10.90 10.70 3.54
N ASN A 314 10.34 9.62 4.10
CA ASN A 314 8.90 9.36 4.11
C ASN A 314 8.18 10.31 5.07
N ASN A 315 8.11 11.59 4.71
CA ASN A 315 7.69 12.73 5.53
C ASN A 315 6.41 13.40 5.05
N ARG A 316 5.79 12.88 3.98
CA ARG A 316 4.59 13.52 3.41
C ARG A 316 3.47 13.53 4.43
N VAL A 317 2.76 14.65 4.51
CA VAL A 317 1.58 14.80 5.35
C VAL A 317 0.56 13.72 4.99
N ASN A 318 0.08 12.99 6.00
CA ASN A 318 -0.93 11.95 5.79
C ASN A 318 -2.22 12.55 5.22
N PHE A 319 -2.64 12.05 4.06
CA PHE A 319 -3.82 12.48 3.34
C PHE A 319 -4.85 11.35 3.17
N ALA A 320 -4.73 10.27 3.95
CA ALA A 320 -5.69 9.18 3.89
C ALA A 320 -7.09 9.66 4.28
N PRO A 321 -8.12 9.24 3.54
CA PRO A 321 -9.50 9.61 3.85
C PRO A 321 -10.00 8.95 5.15
N GLY A 322 -9.41 7.83 5.57
CA GLY A 322 -9.81 7.08 6.77
C GLY A 322 -8.96 5.83 7.00
N GLY A 323 -9.50 4.88 7.76
CA GLY A 323 -8.84 3.59 8.04
C GLY A 323 -7.67 3.68 9.02
N THR A 324 -6.97 2.55 9.18
CA THR A 324 -5.78 2.44 10.03
C THR A 324 -4.62 3.28 9.50
N VAL A 325 -4.45 3.35 8.18
CA VAL A 325 -3.36 4.11 7.55
C VAL A 325 -3.39 5.60 7.87
N LYS A 326 -4.57 6.17 8.16
CA LYS A 326 -4.70 7.57 8.59
C LYS A 326 -4.01 7.85 9.93
N GLN A 327 -3.86 6.83 10.77
CA GLN A 327 -3.25 6.94 12.09
C GLN A 327 -1.71 6.89 12.04
N ILE A 328 -1.13 6.56 10.88
CA ILE A 328 0.31 6.48 10.69
C ILE A 328 0.92 7.88 10.79
N PRO A 329 1.87 8.10 11.71
CA PRO A 329 2.63 9.34 11.78
C PRO A 329 3.41 9.57 10.48
N PRO A 330 3.35 10.78 9.87
CA PRO A 330 4.30 11.13 8.83
C PRO A 330 5.72 11.05 9.38
N GLY A 331 6.68 10.66 8.55
CA GLY A 331 8.06 10.45 8.97
C GLY A 331 8.34 9.02 9.40
N THR A 332 7.47 8.06 9.07
CA THR A 332 7.64 6.66 9.44
C THR A 332 8.34 5.90 8.31
N GLY A 333 9.47 5.25 8.59
CA GLY A 333 10.15 4.39 7.62
C GLY A 333 9.38 3.09 7.42
N THR A 334 9.47 2.19 8.39
CA THR A 334 8.78 0.91 8.46
C THR A 334 7.82 0.87 9.64
N PHE A 335 6.60 0.39 9.41
CA PHE A 335 5.56 0.28 10.43
C PHE A 335 5.08 -1.16 10.54
N THR A 336 5.46 -1.83 11.61
CA THR A 336 5.09 -3.22 11.91
C THR A 336 3.98 -3.22 12.97
N LEU A 337 2.79 -3.71 12.61
CA LEU A 337 1.62 -3.72 13.48
C LEU A 337 1.00 -5.12 13.53
N ALA A 338 0.70 -5.64 14.72
CA ALA A 338 0.03 -6.94 14.88
C ALA A 338 0.67 -8.11 14.08
N SER A 339 2.00 -8.05 13.88
CA SER A 339 2.72 -8.91 12.94
C SER A 339 3.63 -9.88 13.66
N ARG A 340 3.88 -11.06 13.09
CA ARG A 340 4.84 -12.00 13.68
C ARG A 340 5.77 -12.66 12.69
N ARG A 341 6.94 -13.08 13.19
CA ARG A 341 8.02 -13.64 12.37
C ARG A 341 8.36 -12.70 11.22
N VAL A 342 8.83 -11.51 11.59
CA VAL A 342 9.28 -10.50 10.64
C VAL A 342 10.78 -10.29 10.80
N GLU A 343 11.52 -10.41 9.70
CA GLU A 343 12.95 -10.07 9.63
C GLU A 343 13.11 -8.77 8.86
N ILE A 344 13.73 -7.76 9.47
CA ILE A 344 13.99 -6.46 8.87
C ILE A 344 15.49 -6.25 8.84
N TYR A 345 16.11 -6.42 7.67
CA TYR A 345 17.55 -6.43 7.58
C TYR A 345 18.17 -5.83 6.34
N ASP A 346 19.40 -5.33 6.46
CA ASP A 346 20.16 -4.76 5.34
C ASP A 346 19.41 -3.67 4.55
N ASN A 347 18.45 -2.97 5.17
CA ASN A 347 17.78 -1.82 4.58
C ASN A 347 18.55 -0.52 4.86
N VAL A 348 18.34 0.48 4.01
CA VAL A 348 18.88 1.82 4.20
C VAL A 348 17.74 2.78 4.53
N TYR A 349 17.75 3.28 5.78
CA TYR A 349 16.82 4.30 6.25
C TYR A 349 17.51 5.66 6.26
N THR A 350 16.88 6.65 5.62
CA THR A 350 17.46 8.00 5.54
C THR A 350 16.38 9.06 5.69
N ASP A 351 16.59 10.02 6.59
CA ASP A 351 15.79 11.25 6.73
C ASP A 351 14.27 11.03 7.00
N ASN A 352 13.84 9.88 7.56
CA ASN A 352 12.47 9.69 8.03
C ASN A 352 12.24 10.48 9.33
N GLY A 353 11.32 11.44 9.32
CA GLY A 353 11.23 12.49 10.34
C GLY A 353 10.73 12.04 11.72
N THR A 354 10.04 10.91 11.81
CA THR A 354 9.51 10.36 13.08
C THR A 354 10.35 9.19 13.55
N GLY A 355 10.29 8.03 12.89
CA GLY A 355 11.02 6.84 13.31
C GLY A 355 11.29 5.95 12.11
N ASP A 356 12.44 5.29 12.09
CA ASP A 356 12.80 4.44 10.96
C ASP A 356 12.06 3.11 11.01
N ILE A 357 11.88 2.51 12.19
CA ILE A 357 11.15 1.26 12.38
C ILE A 357 10.28 1.37 13.64
N ALA A 358 8.98 1.14 13.50
CA ALA A 358 8.05 1.04 14.63
C ALA A 358 7.51 -0.39 14.74
N ILE A 359 7.69 -1.02 15.90
CA ILE A 359 7.25 -2.38 16.24
C ILE A 359 6.13 -2.28 17.26
N LEU A 360 4.90 -2.53 16.82
CA LEU A 360 3.70 -2.18 17.56
C LEU A 360 2.73 -3.36 17.62
N SER A 361 2.13 -3.60 18.77
CA SER A 361 0.92 -4.39 18.89
C SER A 361 -0.25 -3.68 18.20
N GLY A 362 -1.17 -4.48 17.67
CA GLY A 362 -2.46 -3.98 17.17
C GLY A 362 -3.22 -3.12 18.19
N LEU A 363 -3.02 -3.39 19.49
CA LEU A 363 -3.67 -2.66 20.57
C LEU A 363 -3.28 -1.18 20.67
N VAL A 364 -2.19 -0.76 20.02
CA VAL A 364 -1.84 0.67 19.88
C VAL A 364 -2.86 1.42 19.02
N ILE A 365 -3.45 0.75 18.02
CA ILE A 365 -4.36 1.33 17.04
C ILE A 365 -5.83 1.00 17.38
N GLU A 366 -6.12 -0.25 17.71
CA GLU A 366 -7.44 -0.70 18.16
C GLU A 366 -7.30 -1.36 19.53
N GLY A 367 -7.58 -0.58 20.58
CA GLY A 367 -7.34 -0.95 21.97
C GLY A 367 -8.33 -1.95 22.57
N ASP A 368 -9.42 -2.32 21.87
CA ASP A 368 -10.31 -3.41 22.30
C ASP A 368 -9.81 -4.76 21.77
N PRO A 369 -9.26 -5.66 22.63
CA PRO A 369 -8.81 -6.97 22.19
C PRO A 369 -9.92 -7.80 21.55
N ALA A 370 -11.19 -7.56 21.91
CA ALA A 370 -12.30 -8.29 21.32
C ALA A 370 -12.50 -8.00 19.82
N ALA A 371 -12.07 -6.82 19.34
CA ALA A 371 -12.13 -6.48 17.92
C ALA A 371 -11.21 -7.35 17.06
N TRP A 372 -10.15 -7.89 17.66
CA TRP A 372 -9.15 -8.77 17.03
C TRP A 372 -9.49 -10.26 17.16
N GLY A 373 -10.63 -10.59 17.75
CA GLY A 373 -11.07 -11.98 17.92
C GLY A 373 -11.60 -12.58 16.63
N LEU A 374 -11.04 -13.72 16.22
CA LEU A 374 -11.48 -14.52 15.09
C LEU A 374 -11.85 -15.92 15.57
N SER A 375 -12.90 -16.52 15.00
CA SER A 375 -13.20 -17.91 15.28
C SER A 375 -12.15 -18.81 14.61
N MET A 376 -11.65 -19.84 15.31
CA MET A 376 -10.63 -20.74 14.77
C MET A 376 -11.07 -21.47 13.48
N ASP A 377 -12.37 -21.65 13.27
CA ASP A 377 -12.93 -22.26 12.05
C ASP A 377 -13.07 -21.27 10.88
N GLU A 378 -12.89 -19.97 11.12
CA GLU A 378 -12.89 -18.92 10.09
C GLU A 378 -11.48 -18.64 9.54
N LEU A 379 -10.43 -19.14 10.21
CA LEU A 379 -9.05 -18.90 9.80
C LEU A 379 -8.73 -19.50 8.44
N VAL A 380 -7.99 -18.73 7.65
CA VAL A 380 -7.50 -19.10 6.32
C VAL A 380 -5.98 -19.01 6.31
N GLY A 381 -5.33 -19.96 5.64
CA GLY A 381 -3.88 -20.03 5.55
C GLY A 381 -3.28 -21.02 6.53
N ASP A 382 -1.96 -20.99 6.64
CA ASP A 382 -1.19 -21.78 7.58
C ASP A 382 -1.04 -21.01 8.90
N ILE A 383 -1.20 -21.69 10.02
CA ILE A 383 -0.97 -21.12 11.35
C ILE A 383 -0.14 -22.09 12.21
N GLU A 384 0.43 -23.13 11.59
CA GLU A 384 1.22 -24.13 12.29
C GLU A 384 2.46 -23.48 12.94
N GLY A 385 2.59 -23.67 14.25
CA GLY A 385 3.68 -23.12 15.03
C GLY A 385 3.53 -21.64 15.41
N VAL A 386 2.63 -20.89 14.77
CA VAL A 386 2.42 -19.48 15.08
C VAL A 386 1.80 -19.36 16.48
N GLU A 387 2.53 -18.71 17.40
CA GLU A 387 2.04 -18.45 18.75
C GLU A 387 1.05 -17.29 18.74
N LEU A 388 -0.19 -17.59 19.13
CA LEU A 388 -1.31 -16.65 19.15
C LEU A 388 -2.08 -16.76 20.47
N PRO A 389 -2.58 -15.65 21.03
CA PRO A 389 -3.51 -15.69 22.15
C PRO A 389 -4.81 -16.36 21.76
N THR A 390 -5.32 -17.21 22.65
CA THR A 390 -6.59 -17.92 22.44
C THR A 390 -7.46 -17.89 23.68
N GLU A 391 -8.77 -17.72 23.49
CA GLU A 391 -9.79 -17.93 24.52
C GLU A 391 -10.88 -18.87 23.97
N GLY A 392 -10.85 -20.14 24.39
CA GLY A 392 -11.77 -21.14 23.85
C GLY A 392 -11.49 -21.41 22.37
N ASP A 393 -12.49 -21.21 21.52
CA ASP A 393 -12.41 -21.38 20.06
C ASP A 393 -12.10 -20.06 19.34
N THR A 394 -11.72 -19.01 20.08
CA THR A 394 -11.36 -17.70 19.53
C THR A 394 -9.85 -17.51 19.58
N VAL A 395 -9.26 -17.09 18.47
CA VAL A 395 -7.88 -16.62 18.37
C VAL A 395 -7.87 -15.09 18.29
N PHE A 396 -6.81 -14.46 18.78
CA PHE A 396 -6.63 -13.02 18.68
C PHE A 396 -5.36 -12.69 17.90
N ASN A 397 -5.44 -11.80 16.92
CA ASN A 397 -4.31 -11.46 16.05
C ASN A 397 -3.65 -10.11 16.37
N TYR A 398 -3.85 -9.52 17.56
CA TYR A 398 -3.26 -8.21 17.93
C TYR A 398 -1.78 -8.24 18.34
N GLU A 399 -1.20 -9.40 18.62
CA GLU A 399 0.17 -9.48 19.12
C GLU A 399 1.20 -9.24 18.02
N THR A 400 2.26 -8.52 18.39
CA THR A 400 3.48 -8.44 17.59
C THR A 400 4.60 -9.17 18.31
N ASN A 401 5.08 -10.26 17.72
CA ASN A 401 6.07 -11.14 18.34
C ASN A 401 7.04 -11.74 17.31
N ASN A 402 8.18 -12.24 17.77
CA ASN A 402 9.22 -12.82 16.93
C ASN A 402 9.66 -11.87 15.81
N ILE A 403 10.17 -10.70 16.18
CA ILE A 403 10.67 -9.69 15.24
C ILE A 403 12.18 -9.63 15.36
N TRP A 404 12.89 -9.58 14.23
CA TRP A 404 14.34 -9.47 14.24
C TRP A 404 14.82 -8.33 13.34
N VAL A 405 15.50 -7.35 13.93
CA VAL A 405 16.00 -6.15 13.26
C VAL A 405 17.52 -6.11 13.33
N HIS A 406 18.20 -6.20 12.19
CA HIS A 406 19.67 -6.24 12.12
C HIS A 406 20.22 -5.81 10.76
N GLY A 407 21.47 -5.38 10.68
CA GLY A 407 22.12 -5.00 9.42
C GLY A 407 21.63 -3.68 8.78
N ASN A 408 20.61 -3.02 9.34
CA ASN A 408 20.06 -1.82 8.74
C ASN A 408 20.96 -0.59 8.98
N GLU A 409 21.14 0.23 7.95
CA GLU A 409 21.86 1.51 8.04
C GLU A 409 20.87 2.65 8.29
N HIS A 410 21.12 3.45 9.32
CA HIS A 410 20.26 4.58 9.71
C HIS A 410 21.01 5.92 9.62
N SER A 411 20.38 6.93 9.03
CA SER A 411 20.93 8.29 9.03
C SER A 411 19.86 9.38 8.94
N GLY A 412 20.05 10.48 9.66
CA GLY A 412 19.24 11.70 9.51
C GLY A 412 17.77 11.63 10.01
N GLY A 413 17.30 10.46 10.44
CA GLY A 413 15.94 10.24 10.92
C GLY A 413 15.64 10.80 12.32
N GLY A 414 14.35 10.78 12.69
CA GLY A 414 13.84 11.16 14.01
C GLY A 414 13.88 12.65 14.35
N THR A 415 14.14 13.52 13.36
CA THR A 415 14.42 14.94 13.59
C THR A 415 13.18 15.85 13.56
N ASN A 416 12.00 15.31 13.28
CA ASN A 416 10.76 16.07 13.17
C ASN A 416 9.58 15.40 13.89
N PRO A 417 9.62 15.37 15.24
CA PRO A 417 8.61 14.68 16.04
C PRO A 417 7.20 15.30 15.99
N PHE A 418 7.02 16.50 15.42
CA PHE A 418 5.75 17.25 15.40
C PHE A 418 5.04 17.25 14.04
N LEU A 419 5.31 16.24 13.21
CA LEU A 419 4.63 16.08 11.92
C LEU A 419 3.17 15.64 12.08
N SER A 420 2.83 15.01 13.19
CA SER A 420 1.52 14.40 13.41
C SER A 420 0.42 15.39 13.77
N THR A 421 -0.76 15.09 13.24
CA THR A 421 -2.05 15.64 13.65
C THR A 421 -2.58 14.91 14.90
N PRO A 422 -3.58 15.48 15.61
CA PRO A 422 -4.15 14.83 16.81
C PRO A 422 -4.74 13.44 16.58
N ASP A 423 -5.14 13.10 15.35
CA ASP A 423 -5.69 11.79 14.99
C ASP A 423 -4.58 10.71 14.89
N GLN A 424 -3.30 11.10 14.94
CA GLN A 424 -2.14 10.21 14.85
C GLN A 424 -1.50 10.08 16.22
N GLU A 425 -2.17 9.35 17.11
CA GLU A 425 -1.91 9.34 18.56
C GLU A 425 -0.49 8.87 18.91
N LEU A 426 0.06 7.89 18.19
CA LEU A 426 1.45 7.47 18.36
C LEU A 426 2.42 8.63 18.11
N GLY A 427 2.24 9.36 17.00
CA GLY A 427 3.12 10.49 16.68
C GLY A 427 2.99 11.62 17.70
N VAL A 428 1.78 11.88 18.21
CA VAL A 428 1.57 12.81 19.32
C VAL A 428 2.29 12.35 20.60
N LEU A 429 2.22 11.06 20.92
CA LEU A 429 2.93 10.50 22.08
C LEU A 429 4.44 10.67 21.92
N LEU A 430 5.00 10.33 20.76
CA LEU A 430 6.43 10.51 20.48
C LEU A 430 6.84 11.99 20.59
N ALA A 431 6.02 12.90 20.07
CA ALA A 431 6.24 14.34 20.22
C ALA A 431 6.31 14.80 21.68
N LEU A 432 5.49 14.21 22.56
CA LEU A 432 5.49 14.51 23.99
C LEU A 432 6.70 13.91 24.71
N LEU A 433 7.06 12.67 24.39
CA LEU A 433 8.17 11.95 25.02
C LEU A 433 9.53 12.58 24.69
N TYR A 434 9.76 12.88 23.41
CA TYR A 434 11.04 13.39 22.91
C TYR A 434 11.13 14.92 22.91
N ALA A 435 9.99 15.61 22.96
CA ALA A 435 9.92 17.08 22.81
C ALA A 435 10.60 17.57 21.51
N SER A 436 10.73 18.89 21.32
CA SER A 436 11.23 19.47 20.05
C SER A 436 12.72 19.30 19.78
N ASP A 437 13.49 18.93 20.81
CA ASP A 437 14.94 19.07 20.78
C ASP A 437 15.68 17.72 20.87
N LEU A 438 14.97 16.62 21.06
CA LEU A 438 15.57 15.28 21.07
C LEU A 438 15.18 14.53 19.78
N PRO A 439 16.16 13.89 19.10
CA PRO A 439 15.85 12.99 18.02
C PRO A 439 15.12 11.76 18.56
N ILE A 440 14.08 11.33 17.87
CA ILE A 440 13.41 10.05 18.14
C ILE A 440 14.37 8.90 17.78
N ASP A 441 14.36 7.84 18.57
CA ASP A 441 15.15 6.64 18.28
C ASP A 441 14.76 5.98 16.95
N SER A 442 15.77 5.42 16.25
CA SER A 442 15.55 4.79 14.94
C SER A 442 14.55 3.62 15.02
N VAL A 443 14.67 2.77 16.04
CA VAL A 443 13.80 1.63 16.26
C VAL A 443 12.99 1.81 17.54
N LEU A 444 11.67 1.74 17.40
CA LEU A 444 10.71 1.95 18.48
C LEU A 444 9.95 0.65 18.73
N TYR A 445 9.90 0.20 19.97
CA TYR A 445 9.12 -0.97 20.39
C TYR A 445 8.10 -0.59 21.46
N ASP A 446 6.84 -0.95 21.26
CA ASP A 446 5.74 -0.52 22.13
C ASP A 446 5.72 -1.18 23.52
N THR A 447 6.30 -2.38 23.65
CA THR A 447 6.33 -3.28 24.82
C THR A 447 4.98 -3.86 25.28
N ILE A 448 3.93 -3.79 24.46
CA ILE A 448 2.65 -4.43 24.81
C ILE A 448 2.84 -5.96 24.77
N GLY A 449 2.51 -6.64 25.87
CA GLY A 449 2.69 -8.09 26.02
C GLY A 449 3.86 -8.49 26.94
N GLU A 450 4.76 -7.55 27.24
CA GLU A 450 5.90 -7.81 28.13
C GLU A 450 5.48 -7.92 29.60
N SER A 451 5.94 -8.97 30.30
CA SER A 451 5.62 -9.21 31.71
C SER A 451 6.38 -8.32 32.69
N SER A 452 7.48 -7.68 32.27
CA SER A 452 8.25 -6.76 33.09
C SER A 452 8.94 -5.67 32.28
N PHE A 453 8.99 -4.46 32.87
CA PHE A 453 9.64 -3.29 32.28
C PHE A 453 10.39 -2.50 33.36
N HIS A 454 11.59 -2.03 33.03
CA HIS A 454 12.38 -1.12 33.86
C HIS A 454 13.20 -0.17 32.98
N THR A 455 13.18 1.13 33.29
CA THR A 455 13.79 2.17 32.43
C THR A 455 15.32 2.10 32.33
N THR A 456 16.01 1.49 33.31
CA THR A 456 17.48 1.41 33.31
C THR A 456 18.11 0.06 33.66
N ASP A 457 17.36 -0.96 34.07
CA ASP A 457 17.90 -2.25 34.52
C ASP A 457 17.51 -3.33 33.52
N PRO A 458 18.42 -3.75 32.63
CA PRO A 458 18.13 -4.77 31.63
C PRO A 458 17.62 -6.09 32.23
N ALA A 459 18.04 -6.44 33.46
CA ALA A 459 17.65 -7.70 34.09
C ALA A 459 16.21 -7.68 34.65
N GLU A 460 15.60 -6.49 34.74
CA GLU A 460 14.20 -6.30 35.15
C GLU A 460 13.27 -6.03 33.95
N ASN A 461 13.77 -6.19 32.72
CA ASN A 461 12.95 -6.20 31.51
C ASN A 461 12.78 -7.63 31.00
N SER A 462 11.58 -7.96 30.52
CA SER A 462 11.32 -9.21 29.80
C SER A 462 11.58 -9.03 28.31
N ASN A 463 11.58 -10.15 27.60
CA ASN A 463 11.52 -10.20 26.14
C ASN A 463 10.56 -11.33 25.75
N ASP A 464 9.34 -11.26 26.29
CA ASP A 464 8.31 -12.27 26.11
C ASP A 464 7.80 -12.28 24.67
N ASN A 465 7.80 -11.12 24.00
CA ASN A 465 7.44 -11.02 22.59
C ASN A 465 8.57 -11.48 21.66
N HIS A 466 9.76 -11.82 22.18
CA HIS A 466 10.92 -12.25 21.37
C HIS A 466 11.31 -11.23 20.29
N ILE A 467 11.52 -9.99 20.71
CA ILE A 467 12.09 -8.92 19.88
C ILE A 467 13.61 -9.03 19.92
N CYS A 468 14.22 -9.18 18.76
CA CYS A 468 15.66 -9.35 18.58
C CYS A 468 16.27 -8.14 17.87
N MET A 469 17.31 -7.58 18.47
CA MET A 469 18.03 -6.42 17.98
C MET A 469 19.50 -6.79 17.75
N GLY A 470 19.90 -6.82 16.47
CA GLY A 470 21.28 -6.99 16.05
C GLY A 470 22.03 -5.67 15.89
N ASP A 471 23.20 -5.73 15.24
CA ASP A 471 23.95 -4.53 14.85
C ASP A 471 23.14 -3.72 13.81
N ASN A 472 22.94 -2.43 14.04
CA ASN A 472 22.23 -1.53 13.12
C ASN A 472 23.02 -0.22 13.02
N PRO A 473 23.98 -0.11 12.08
CA PRO A 473 24.87 1.05 11.99
C PRO A 473 24.13 2.39 11.96
N GLY A 474 24.49 3.28 12.88
CA GLY A 474 23.88 4.60 13.00
C GLY A 474 22.49 4.60 13.67
N GLY A 475 21.95 3.44 13.99
CA GLY A 475 20.65 3.28 14.63
C GLY A 475 20.70 3.33 16.15
N SER A 476 19.55 3.63 16.74
CA SER A 476 19.29 3.53 18.17
C SER A 476 17.94 2.84 18.43
N PHE A 477 17.71 2.43 19.68
CA PHE A 477 16.56 1.60 20.05
C PHE A 477 15.91 2.12 21.34
N ALA A 478 14.57 2.19 21.35
CA ALA A 478 13.78 2.53 22.52
C ALA A 478 12.59 1.60 22.70
N SER A 479 12.49 1.04 23.91
CA SER A 479 11.30 0.38 24.43
C SER A 479 10.42 1.41 25.16
N LEU A 480 9.18 1.56 24.69
CA LEU A 480 8.35 2.73 24.99
C LEU A 480 7.47 2.63 26.23
N TYR A 481 7.18 1.42 26.71
CA TYR A 481 6.17 1.21 27.77
C TYR A 481 4.86 1.97 27.51
N VAL A 482 4.34 1.79 26.29
CA VAL A 482 3.27 2.62 25.73
C VAL A 482 2.02 2.62 26.61
N GLU A 483 1.70 1.49 27.26
CA GLU A 483 0.54 1.39 28.15
C GLU A 483 0.62 2.40 29.30
N VAL A 484 1.79 2.56 29.92
CA VAL A 484 1.97 3.50 31.05
C VAL A 484 2.26 4.91 30.56
N ASN A 485 3.13 5.05 29.57
CA ASN A 485 3.59 6.36 29.12
C ASN A 485 2.50 7.13 28.36
N SER A 486 1.59 6.45 27.65
CA SER A 486 0.41 7.11 27.06
C SER A 486 -0.49 7.75 28.12
N MET A 487 -0.60 7.18 29.32
CA MET A 487 -1.43 7.68 30.41
C MET A 487 -0.70 8.64 31.36
N THR A 488 0.60 8.81 31.22
CA THR A 488 1.44 9.56 32.16
C THR A 488 1.65 10.99 31.69
N MET A 489 1.04 11.95 32.40
CA MET A 489 1.26 13.36 32.11
C MET A 489 2.72 13.76 32.39
N GLY A 490 3.40 14.23 31.35
CA GLY A 490 4.79 14.68 31.45
C GLY A 490 5.81 13.53 31.43
N ALA A 491 5.43 12.35 30.91
CA ALA A 491 6.40 11.33 30.55
C ALA A 491 7.43 11.89 29.56
N THR A 492 8.66 11.41 29.66
CA THR A 492 9.81 11.86 28.86
C THR A 492 10.64 10.66 28.41
N THR A 493 11.75 10.91 27.70
CA THR A 493 12.74 9.86 27.38
C THR A 493 13.31 9.15 28.61
N ASP A 494 13.32 9.78 29.79
CA ASP A 494 13.77 9.12 31.04
C ASP A 494 12.84 7.99 31.49
N ASP A 495 11.62 7.92 30.94
CA ASP A 495 10.62 6.89 31.20
C ASP A 495 10.65 5.75 30.17
N LEU A 496 11.61 5.79 29.24
CA LEU A 496 11.86 4.75 28.23
C LEU A 496 13.00 3.84 28.70
N PHE A 497 13.12 2.66 28.09
CA PHE A 497 14.31 1.84 28.19
C PHE A 497 15.08 1.92 26.87
N GLN A 498 16.26 2.55 26.91
CA GLN A 498 17.12 2.79 25.75
C GLN A 498 18.49 2.10 25.96
N PRO A 499 18.56 0.77 25.83
CA PRO A 499 19.81 0.04 26.00
C PRO A 499 20.80 0.35 24.88
N GLU A 500 22.08 0.40 25.21
CA GLU A 500 23.15 0.38 24.21
C GLU A 500 23.40 -1.06 23.73
N ALA A 501 24.01 -1.21 22.55
CA ALA A 501 24.49 -2.51 22.06
C ALA A 501 25.29 -3.25 23.16
N PRO A 502 25.00 -4.54 23.42
CA PRO A 502 24.30 -5.47 22.53
C PRO A 502 22.75 -5.43 22.60
N TYR A 503 22.14 -4.47 23.30
CA TYR A 503 20.68 -4.31 23.44
C TYR A 503 19.99 -5.31 24.38
N THR A 504 20.70 -5.86 25.37
CA THR A 504 20.12 -6.75 26.40
C THR A 504 18.86 -6.14 27.03
N PRO A 505 17.74 -6.91 27.19
CA PRO A 505 17.58 -8.36 26.93
C PRO A 505 17.13 -8.73 25.50
N PHE A 506 17.17 -7.78 24.57
CA PHE A 506 16.76 -7.97 23.17
C PHE A 506 17.90 -8.47 22.27
N ASP A 507 19.02 -8.94 22.84
CA ASP A 507 20.23 -9.34 22.13
C ASP A 507 20.18 -10.77 21.54
N CYS A 508 18.98 -11.25 21.18
CA CYS A 508 18.79 -12.54 20.50
C CYS A 508 19.17 -12.47 19.00
N ASP A 509 19.52 -13.61 18.41
CA ASP A 509 20.10 -13.71 17.06
C ASP A 509 19.38 -14.75 16.16
N ALA A 510 18.19 -15.18 16.55
CA ALA A 510 17.39 -16.12 15.79
C ALA A 510 15.91 -16.04 16.17
N PHE A 511 15.05 -16.36 15.22
CA PHE A 511 13.64 -16.64 15.50
C PHE A 511 13.48 -17.91 16.35
N SER A 512 12.47 -17.92 17.21
CA SER A 512 12.08 -19.08 18.01
C SER A 512 11.77 -20.33 17.16
N MET A 513 11.27 -20.14 15.93
CA MET A 513 10.87 -21.19 14.99
C MET A 513 11.88 -21.47 13.87
N GLY A 514 13.08 -20.91 13.93
CA GLY A 514 14.06 -20.99 12.85
C GLY A 514 13.85 -19.93 11.74
N PRO A 515 14.74 -19.90 10.74
CA PRO A 515 14.79 -18.81 9.77
C PRO A 515 13.50 -18.72 8.95
N ILE A 516 13.16 -17.51 8.51
CA ILE A 516 12.12 -17.31 7.50
C ILE A 516 12.60 -17.98 6.21
N VAL A 517 11.70 -18.74 5.58
CA VAL A 517 11.99 -19.39 4.30
C VAL A 517 11.37 -18.51 3.21
N PRO A 518 12.14 -18.10 2.20
CA PRO A 518 11.59 -17.37 1.07
C PRO A 518 10.44 -18.14 0.41
N PRO A 519 9.41 -17.45 -0.13
CA PRO A 519 8.28 -18.11 -0.76
C PRO A 519 8.72 -18.92 -1.99
N ASP A 520 8.07 -20.08 -2.19
CA ASP A 520 8.21 -20.87 -3.41
C ASP A 520 7.18 -20.36 -4.43
N MET A 521 7.64 -19.91 -5.60
CA MET A 521 6.81 -19.32 -6.65
C MET A 521 6.28 -20.37 -7.62
#